data_AF-A0A8S2L5A5-F1
#
_entry.id   AF-A0A8S2L5A5-F1
#
_cell.length_a   1.000
_cell.length_b   1.000
_cell.length_c   1.000
_cell.angle_alpha   90.00
_cell.angle_beta   90.00
_cell.angle_gamma   90.00
#
_symmetry.space_group_name_H-M   'P 1'
#
loop_
_entity.id
_entity.type
_entity.pdbx_description
1 polymer ?
#
loop_
_entity_poly.entity_id
_entity_poly.type
_entity_poly.pdbx_seq_one_letter_code
_entity_poly.pdbx_strand_id
1 'polypeptide(L)'
;MGAFRSQLDAFLKNFIYLDIMNSALAVLVVIAHPDDETIFAGFIHALVHKIHATVDLVCVTNGEGGFQHSAPSEYLYDNLELSNESIGRQHLPRIRKQELFASGKILGIRKYFFFDQLDLKYDRNVDIVFAEQWNKKQIIELLEQVIITGNSTHGYDVMLIMLPSIQSHGHHTASGLLALETIEHLQKNKSPNIKIPTVIGGSEFVLNELPTYLSNPLVEICSILPNEFRFNRTWKLKIIEDLSNELDRFEEVNRQSRHLFHSPLNRNQLYKNEHILLKKTADFQEILKPCNQIPASGRGNNYADCVRQRMLLLGRKRRQTSYE
;
A
#
# COMPACT_ATOMS: atom_id res chain seq x y z
N MET A 1 -21.46 -10.39 -2.30
CA MET A 1 -20.37 -10.79 -3.23
C MET A 1 -20.68 -10.37 -4.67
N GLY A 2 -21.88 -10.62 -5.19
CA GLY A 2 -22.26 -10.23 -6.56
C GLY A 2 -22.11 -8.73 -6.87
N ALA A 3 -22.45 -7.83 -5.93
CA ALA A 3 -22.47 -6.39 -6.19
C ALA A 3 -21.08 -5.74 -6.43
N PHE A 4 -20.06 -6.08 -5.65
CA PHE A 4 -18.71 -5.52 -5.87
C PHE A 4 -18.10 -6.06 -7.16
N ARG A 5 -18.19 -7.38 -7.37
CA ARG A 5 -17.69 -7.98 -8.61
C ARG A 5 -18.47 -7.47 -9.81
N SER A 6 -19.80 -7.31 -9.73
CA SER A 6 -20.58 -6.75 -10.84
C SER A 6 -20.29 -5.26 -11.08
N GLN A 7 -19.97 -4.48 -10.05
CA GLN A 7 -19.60 -3.06 -10.20
C GLN A 7 -18.18 -2.89 -10.70
N LEU A 8 -17.23 -3.67 -10.17
CA LEU A 8 -15.86 -3.69 -10.63
C LEU A 8 -15.79 -4.28 -12.03
N ASP A 9 -16.53 -5.34 -12.32
CA ASP A 9 -16.69 -5.86 -13.67
C ASP A 9 -17.36 -4.79 -14.53
N ALA A 10 -18.48 -4.14 -14.16
CA ALA A 10 -19.05 -3.07 -14.99
C ALA A 10 -18.07 -1.92 -15.25
N PHE A 11 -17.29 -1.53 -14.24
CA PHE A 11 -16.22 -0.54 -14.35
C PHE A 11 -15.13 -1.04 -15.31
N LEU A 12 -14.49 -2.18 -15.03
CA LEU A 12 -13.45 -2.76 -15.87
C LEU A 12 -13.95 -3.14 -17.27
N LYS A 13 -15.22 -3.51 -17.44
CA LYS A 13 -15.85 -3.83 -18.72
C LYS A 13 -16.11 -2.59 -19.56
N ASN A 14 -16.41 -1.45 -18.94
CA ASN A 14 -16.56 -0.17 -19.64
C ASN A 14 -15.21 0.46 -20.02
N PHE A 15 -14.12 0.11 -19.34
CA PHE A 15 -12.79 0.69 -19.57
C PHE A 15 -11.80 -0.28 -20.25
N ILE A 16 -11.99 -1.60 -20.12
CA ILE A 16 -10.99 -2.63 -20.42
C ILE A 16 -11.68 -3.96 -20.85
N TYR A 17 -12.33 -3.99 -22.01
CA TYR A 17 -12.72 -5.25 -22.70
C TYR A 17 -11.82 -5.37 -23.94
N LEU A 18 -10.85 -6.29 -24.03
CA LEU A 18 -11.10 -7.69 -24.41
C LEU A 18 -10.03 -8.71 -23.92
N ASP A 19 -8.96 -8.29 -23.24
CA ASP A 19 -7.81 -9.19 -22.93
C ASP A 19 -7.71 -9.68 -21.47
N ILE A 20 -8.55 -9.16 -20.55
CA ILE A 20 -8.52 -9.54 -19.12
C ILE A 20 -8.94 -11.01 -18.89
N MET A 21 -9.63 -11.64 -19.84
CA MET A 21 -10.17 -12.99 -19.64
C MET A 21 -9.11 -14.11 -19.66
N ASN A 22 -7.85 -13.82 -20.07
CA ASN A 22 -6.77 -14.81 -20.11
C ASN A 22 -5.51 -14.43 -19.32
N SER A 23 -5.38 -13.20 -18.82
CA SER A 23 -4.20 -12.76 -18.06
C SER A 23 -4.61 -12.03 -16.77
N ALA A 24 -3.87 -12.27 -15.68
CA ALA A 24 -4.14 -11.63 -14.40
C ALA A 24 -3.88 -10.12 -14.49
N LEU A 25 -4.85 -9.32 -14.04
CA LEU A 25 -4.77 -7.85 -14.05
C LEU A 25 -3.49 -7.37 -13.37
N ALA A 26 -2.76 -6.47 -14.02
CA ALA A 26 -1.52 -5.89 -13.53
C ALA A 26 -1.70 -4.41 -13.18
N VAL A 27 -1.38 -4.04 -11.95
CA VAL A 27 -1.59 -2.70 -11.42
C VAL A 27 -0.29 -2.12 -10.86
N LEU A 28 0.01 -0.88 -11.24
CA LEU A 28 1.08 -0.08 -10.67
C LEU A 28 0.49 1.04 -9.82
N VAL A 29 0.87 1.13 -8.55
CA VAL A 29 0.47 2.24 -7.67
C VAL A 29 1.62 3.23 -7.58
N VAL A 30 1.37 4.51 -7.80
CA VAL A 30 2.37 5.58 -7.63
C VAL A 30 1.94 6.48 -6.48
N ILE A 31 2.80 6.57 -5.46
CA ILE A 31 2.56 7.37 -4.26
C ILE A 31 3.75 8.29 -3.97
N ALA A 32 3.51 9.38 -3.24
CA ALA A 32 4.56 10.31 -2.86
C ALA A 32 5.32 9.85 -1.61
N HIS A 33 4.61 9.47 -0.55
CA HIS A 33 5.18 9.11 0.75
C HIS A 33 4.79 7.70 1.20
N PRO A 34 5.57 7.06 2.09
CA PRO A 34 5.17 5.81 2.70
C PRO A 34 4.02 6.00 3.69
N ASP A 35 2.79 5.63 3.29
CA ASP A 35 1.49 5.68 3.98
C ASP A 35 0.35 6.10 3.02
N ASP A 36 0.68 6.82 1.94
CA ASP A 36 -0.26 7.25 0.91
C ASP A 36 -0.98 6.06 0.21
N GLU A 37 -0.40 4.85 0.22
CA GLU A 37 -1.08 3.65 -0.31
C GLU A 37 -2.37 3.33 0.45
N THR A 38 -2.49 3.82 1.69
CA THR A 38 -3.67 3.59 2.53
C THR A 38 -4.93 4.27 1.99
N ILE A 39 -4.77 5.32 1.18
CA ILE A 39 -5.87 5.98 0.45
C ILE A 39 -6.59 4.97 -0.46
N PHE A 40 -5.82 4.05 -1.04
CA PHE A 40 -6.31 3.00 -1.93
C PHE A 40 -6.51 1.66 -1.21
N ALA A 41 -6.29 1.56 0.10
CA ALA A 41 -6.19 0.28 0.82
C ALA A 41 -7.34 -0.69 0.50
N GLY A 42 -8.58 -0.23 0.60
CA GLY A 42 -9.75 -1.05 0.31
C GLY A 42 -9.80 -1.54 -1.14
N PHE A 43 -9.40 -0.69 -2.08
CA PHE A 43 -9.36 -1.02 -3.50
C PHE A 43 -8.22 -1.97 -3.82
N ILE A 44 -6.99 -1.70 -3.39
CA ILE A 44 -5.82 -2.58 -3.55
C ILE A 44 -6.11 -3.96 -2.94
N HIS A 45 -6.60 -4.00 -1.70
CA HIS A 45 -6.95 -5.25 -1.04
C HIS A 45 -7.99 -6.04 -1.86
N ALA A 46 -8.98 -5.36 -2.44
CA ALA A 46 -9.97 -6.03 -3.27
C ALA A 46 -9.37 -6.52 -4.60
N LEU A 47 -8.50 -5.74 -5.25
CA LEU A 47 -7.79 -6.13 -6.47
C LEU A 47 -6.98 -7.42 -6.23
N VAL A 48 -6.15 -7.44 -5.18
CA VAL A 48 -5.30 -8.61 -4.90
C VAL A 48 -6.13 -9.81 -4.44
N HIS A 49 -6.98 -9.64 -3.43
CA HIS A 49 -7.60 -10.78 -2.73
C HIS A 49 -8.94 -11.23 -3.31
N LYS A 50 -9.54 -10.50 -4.24
CA LYS A 50 -10.83 -10.88 -4.89
C LYS A 50 -10.72 -11.22 -6.35
N ILE A 51 -9.82 -10.57 -7.07
CA ILE A 51 -9.64 -10.79 -8.51
C ILE A 51 -8.23 -11.22 -8.87
N HIS A 52 -7.38 -11.51 -7.87
CA HIS A 52 -6.03 -12.04 -8.05
C HIS A 52 -5.14 -11.16 -8.94
N ALA A 53 -5.35 -9.84 -8.87
CA ALA A 53 -4.49 -8.89 -9.56
C ALA A 53 -3.08 -8.89 -8.95
N THR A 54 -2.08 -8.64 -9.79
CA THR A 54 -0.73 -8.31 -9.33
C THR A 54 -0.63 -6.80 -9.12
N VAL A 55 -0.15 -6.40 -7.94
CA VAL A 55 0.00 -4.98 -7.58
C VAL A 55 1.45 -4.72 -7.20
N ASP A 56 2.09 -3.81 -7.93
CA ASP A 56 3.41 -3.26 -7.58
C ASP A 56 3.27 -1.78 -7.20
N LEU A 57 4.24 -1.25 -6.46
CA LEU A 57 4.17 0.11 -5.91
C LEU A 57 5.46 0.89 -6.14
N VAL A 58 5.32 2.14 -6.58
CA VAL A 58 6.36 3.17 -6.62
C VAL A 58 6.13 4.14 -5.47
N CYS A 59 7.16 4.38 -4.66
CA CYS A 59 7.20 5.42 -3.65
C CYS A 59 8.28 6.44 -4.03
N VAL A 60 7.86 7.68 -4.30
CA VAL A 60 8.76 8.72 -4.82
C VAL A 60 9.77 9.18 -3.76
N THR A 61 9.31 9.42 -2.53
CA THR A 61 10.17 9.89 -1.44
C THR A 61 10.51 8.79 -0.43
N ASN A 62 11.46 9.07 0.45
CA ASN A 62 11.79 8.22 1.58
C ASN A 62 10.99 8.57 2.87
N GLY A 63 10.21 9.67 2.87
CA GLY A 63 9.38 10.10 3.98
C GLY A 63 10.10 10.74 5.17
N GLU A 64 11.34 11.22 4.99
CA GLU A 64 12.15 11.84 6.05
C GLU A 64 11.55 13.13 6.66
N GLY A 65 10.67 13.81 5.93
CA GLY A 65 10.01 15.05 6.36
C GLY A 65 8.92 14.85 7.42
N GLY A 66 8.52 13.60 7.68
CA GLY A 66 7.47 13.24 8.64
C GLY A 66 7.80 13.45 10.13
N PHE A 67 8.98 13.97 10.46
CA PHE A 67 9.47 14.12 11.84
C PHE A 67 8.54 15.00 12.70
N GLN A 68 7.94 16.05 12.13
CA GLN A 68 7.09 16.99 12.88
C GLN A 68 5.89 16.33 13.58
N HIS A 69 5.43 15.18 13.09
CA HIS A 69 4.29 14.45 13.63
C HIS A 69 4.67 13.13 14.30
N SER A 70 5.97 12.88 14.51
CA SER A 70 6.47 11.61 15.03
C SER A 70 6.49 11.52 16.56
N ALA A 71 6.32 12.62 17.29
CA ALA A 71 6.35 12.62 18.77
C ALA A 71 5.42 11.56 19.41
N PRO A 72 4.16 11.37 18.95
CA PRO A 72 3.29 10.36 19.53
C PRO A 72 3.72 8.92 19.26
N SER A 73 4.59 8.66 18.28
CA SER A 73 5.01 7.31 17.89
C SER A 73 6.38 6.92 18.44
N GLU A 74 7.14 7.84 19.05
CA GLU A 74 8.49 7.59 19.57
C GLU A 74 8.56 6.37 20.51
N TYR A 75 7.53 6.15 21.34
CA TYR A 75 7.46 5.00 22.26
C TYR A 75 7.41 3.64 21.55
N LEU A 76 7.02 3.60 20.27
CA LEU A 76 7.05 2.39 19.43
C LEU A 76 8.45 2.09 18.88
N TYR A 77 9.34 3.09 18.91
CA TYR A 77 10.67 3.09 18.32
C TYR A 77 11.75 3.30 19.39
N ASP A 78 11.62 2.58 20.51
CA ASP A 78 12.55 2.61 21.64
C ASP A 78 12.76 4.00 22.25
N ASN A 79 11.74 4.86 22.19
CA ASN A 79 11.78 6.27 22.62
C ASN A 79 12.85 7.10 21.91
N LEU A 80 13.17 6.76 20.66
CA LEU A 80 13.99 7.61 19.81
C LEU A 80 13.25 8.94 19.55
N GLU A 81 13.93 10.07 19.72
CA GLU A 81 13.38 11.42 19.54
C GLU A 81 13.13 11.75 18.06
N LEU A 82 12.25 11.00 17.40
CA LEU A 82 11.93 11.14 15.98
C LEU A 82 11.33 12.50 15.63
N SER A 83 10.81 13.24 16.61
CA SER A 83 10.34 14.62 16.44
C SER A 83 11.45 15.66 16.37
N ASN A 84 12.67 15.32 16.79
CA ASN A 84 13.86 16.12 16.52
C ASN A 84 14.22 15.98 15.04
N GLU A 85 14.39 17.09 14.31
CA GLU A 85 14.61 17.05 12.86
C GLU A 85 15.83 16.22 12.44
N SER A 86 16.97 16.38 13.12
CA SER A 86 18.20 15.66 12.78
C SER A 86 18.03 14.15 12.96
N ILE A 87 17.47 13.74 14.10
CA ILE A 87 17.20 12.34 14.42
C ILE A 87 16.11 11.77 13.51
N GLY A 88 15.02 12.51 13.32
CA GLY A 88 13.91 12.15 12.45
C GLY A 88 14.38 11.89 11.03
N ARG A 89 15.06 12.85 10.39
CA ARG A 89 15.55 12.67 9.02
C ARG A 89 16.54 11.53 8.88
N GLN A 90 17.37 11.29 9.90
CA GLN A 90 18.31 10.16 9.90
C GLN A 90 17.60 8.79 9.98
N HIS A 91 16.50 8.68 10.75
CA HIS A 91 15.92 7.39 11.11
C HIS A 91 14.60 7.06 10.40
N LEU A 92 13.78 8.06 10.10
CA LEU A 92 12.46 7.89 9.49
C LEU A 92 12.50 7.18 8.13
N PRO A 93 13.44 7.45 7.21
CA PRO A 93 13.51 6.72 5.94
C PRO A 93 13.47 5.20 6.09
N ARG A 94 14.25 4.68 7.04
CA ARG A 94 14.29 3.24 7.31
C ARG A 94 13.02 2.77 8.01
N ILE A 95 12.52 3.52 8.98
CA ILE A 95 11.31 3.17 9.74
C ILE A 95 10.09 3.13 8.81
N ARG A 96 9.84 4.21 8.06
CA ARG A 96 8.69 4.34 7.17
C ARG A 96 8.71 3.34 6.01
N LYS A 97 9.91 2.97 5.53
CA LYS A 97 10.07 1.86 4.58
C LYS A 97 9.64 0.52 5.18
N GLN A 98 9.94 0.26 6.46
CA GLN A 98 9.49 -0.95 7.15
C GLN A 98 7.98 -0.93 7.40
N GLU A 99 7.42 0.22 7.75
CA GLU A 99 5.97 0.42 7.90
C GLU A 99 5.25 0.14 6.57
N LEU A 100 5.74 0.68 5.45
CA LEU A 100 5.16 0.45 4.11
C LEU A 100 5.26 -1.01 3.65
N PHE A 101 6.35 -1.72 3.99
CA PHE A 101 6.41 -3.16 3.76
C PHE A 101 5.40 -3.92 4.60
N ALA A 102 5.19 -3.51 5.85
CA ALA A 102 4.22 -4.15 6.74
C ALA A 102 2.78 -3.90 6.28
N SER A 103 2.43 -2.66 5.89
CA SER A 103 1.11 -2.32 5.35
C SER A 103 0.87 -3.02 4.02
N GLY A 104 1.84 -2.97 3.10
CA GLY A 104 1.69 -3.59 1.80
C GLY A 104 1.65 -5.13 1.85
N LYS A 105 2.23 -5.78 2.87
CA LYS A 105 2.00 -7.22 3.12
C LYS A 105 0.53 -7.53 3.40
N ILE A 106 -0.18 -6.65 4.12
CA ILE A 106 -1.61 -6.78 4.40
C ILE A 106 -2.41 -6.56 3.10
N LEU A 107 -2.03 -5.54 2.32
CA LEU A 107 -2.69 -5.21 1.06
C LEU A 107 -2.41 -6.21 -0.07
N GLY A 108 -1.29 -6.94 0.01
CA GLY A 108 -0.85 -7.90 -1.00
C GLY A 108 0.03 -7.29 -2.10
N ILE A 109 0.79 -6.23 -1.79
CA ILE A 109 1.75 -5.62 -2.72
C ILE A 109 2.92 -6.58 -2.96
N ARG A 110 3.26 -6.80 -4.23
CA ARG A 110 4.26 -7.79 -4.67
C ARG A 110 5.66 -7.21 -4.77
N LYS A 111 5.83 -6.05 -5.43
CA LYS A 111 7.11 -5.36 -5.58
C LYS A 111 7.01 -3.89 -5.22
N TYR A 112 8.16 -3.33 -4.84
CA TYR A 112 8.31 -1.94 -4.45
C TYR A 112 9.49 -1.31 -5.18
N PHE A 113 9.28 -0.10 -5.67
CA PHE A 113 10.29 0.74 -6.31
C PHE A 113 10.40 2.04 -5.50
N PHE A 114 11.58 2.32 -4.96
CA PHE A 114 11.84 3.52 -4.18
C PHE A 114 12.75 4.44 -4.99
N PHE A 115 12.35 5.70 -5.16
CA PHE A 115 13.13 6.68 -5.90
C PHE A 115 13.96 7.62 -5.02
N ASP A 116 13.76 7.52 -3.70
CA ASP A 116 14.53 8.22 -2.66
C ASP A 116 14.68 9.74 -2.92
N GLN A 117 13.65 10.37 -3.50
CA GLN A 117 13.59 11.83 -3.63
C GLN A 117 13.37 12.48 -2.26
N LEU A 118 13.81 13.74 -2.15
CA LEU A 118 13.75 14.48 -0.89
C LEU A 118 12.31 14.72 -0.44
N ASP A 119 12.10 14.60 0.86
CA ASP A 119 10.90 15.04 1.56
C ASP A 119 11.30 16.18 2.52
N LEU A 120 11.58 17.35 1.93
CA LEU A 120 12.27 18.43 2.63
C LEU A 120 11.30 19.25 3.48
N LYS A 121 10.20 19.73 2.89
CA LYS A 121 9.25 20.61 3.57
C LYS A 121 7.84 20.42 3.03
N TYR A 122 6.87 20.62 3.91
CA TYR A 122 5.47 20.73 3.52
C TYR A 122 5.26 22.02 2.72
N ASP A 123 4.82 21.86 1.48
CA ASP A 123 4.32 22.94 0.63
C ASP A 123 3.11 22.42 -0.15
N ARG A 124 2.24 23.32 -0.61
CA ARG A 124 1.14 23.00 -1.54
C ARG A 124 1.45 23.41 -2.97
N ASN A 125 2.44 24.28 -3.16
CA ASN A 125 2.89 24.71 -4.47
C ASN A 125 3.79 23.64 -5.09
N VAL A 126 3.28 23.02 -6.15
CA VAL A 126 4.01 21.99 -6.91
C VAL A 126 5.25 22.54 -7.60
N ASP A 127 5.28 23.83 -7.95
CA ASP A 127 6.44 24.44 -8.59
C ASP A 127 7.64 24.48 -7.64
N ILE A 128 7.40 24.64 -6.33
CA ILE A 128 8.45 24.57 -5.31
C ILE A 128 9.01 23.16 -5.19
N VAL A 129 8.15 22.14 -5.29
CA VAL A 129 8.58 20.73 -5.30
C VAL A 129 9.54 20.48 -6.47
N PHE A 130 9.16 20.90 -7.68
CA PHE A 130 9.97 20.69 -8.88
C PHE A 130 11.22 21.57 -8.93
N ALA A 131 11.19 22.76 -8.34
CA ALA A 131 12.34 23.67 -8.35
C ALA A 131 13.40 23.30 -7.30
N GLU A 132 12.98 22.80 -6.13
CA GLU A 132 13.86 22.69 -4.96
C GLU A 132 14.07 21.26 -4.44
N GLN A 133 13.14 20.33 -4.68
CA GLN A 133 13.13 19.04 -3.99
C GLN A 133 13.35 17.86 -4.94
N TRP A 134 12.70 17.86 -6.09
CA TRP A 134 12.58 16.67 -6.94
C TRP A 134 13.22 16.87 -8.31
N ASN A 135 13.99 15.87 -8.76
CA ASN A 135 14.50 15.83 -10.12
C ASN A 135 13.43 15.25 -11.06
N LYS A 136 12.61 16.14 -11.63
CA LYS A 136 11.53 15.79 -12.55
C LYS A 136 11.96 14.83 -13.66
N LYS A 137 13.07 15.12 -14.34
CA LYS A 137 13.58 14.30 -15.45
C LYS A 137 13.91 12.88 -14.97
N GLN A 138 14.63 12.78 -13.86
CA GLN A 138 15.01 11.49 -13.28
C GLN A 138 13.79 10.67 -12.85
N ILE A 139 12.78 11.29 -12.24
CA ILE A 139 11.56 10.59 -11.82
C ILE A 139 10.81 10.04 -13.03
N ILE A 140 10.68 10.82 -14.11
CA ILE A 140 10.05 10.35 -15.36
C ILE A 140 10.83 9.16 -15.91
N GLU A 141 12.16 9.26 -16.04
CA GLU A 141 13.00 8.15 -16.53
C GLU A 141 12.85 6.88 -15.67
N LEU A 142 12.78 7.03 -14.35
CA LEU A 142 12.56 5.91 -13.42
C LEU A 142 11.15 5.31 -13.56
N LEU A 143 10.10 6.15 -13.69
CA LEU A 143 8.74 5.66 -13.93
C LEU A 143 8.64 4.91 -15.25
N GLU A 144 9.25 5.40 -16.32
CA GLU A 144 9.30 4.69 -17.60
C GLU A 144 9.96 3.33 -17.46
N GLN A 145 11.11 3.27 -16.79
CA GLN A 145 11.79 2.00 -16.52
C GLN A 145 10.89 1.04 -15.75
N VAL A 146 10.18 1.52 -14.72
CA VAL A 146 9.24 0.70 -13.96
C VAL A 146 8.10 0.21 -14.84
N ILE A 147 7.48 1.07 -15.65
CA ILE A 147 6.36 0.70 -16.54
C ILE A 147 6.80 -0.35 -17.57
N ILE A 148 7.99 -0.19 -18.14
CA ILE A 148 8.53 -1.07 -19.19
C ILE A 148 9.00 -2.41 -18.64
N THR A 149 9.63 -2.43 -17.45
CA THR A 149 10.35 -3.62 -16.95
C THR A 149 9.74 -4.24 -15.69
N GLY A 150 8.92 -3.50 -14.95
CA GLY A 150 8.49 -3.86 -13.59
C GLY A 150 7.62 -5.12 -13.54
N ASN A 151 6.75 -5.31 -14.54
CA ASN A 151 5.91 -6.50 -14.67
C ASN A 151 6.28 -7.41 -15.86
N SER A 152 7.59 -7.54 -16.13
CA SER A 152 8.10 -8.35 -17.23
C SER A 152 7.48 -7.93 -18.59
N THR A 153 7.36 -8.85 -19.55
CA THR A 153 6.81 -8.56 -20.88
C THR A 153 5.30 -8.27 -20.91
N HIS A 154 4.58 -8.44 -19.79
CA HIS A 154 3.13 -8.25 -19.75
C HIS A 154 2.70 -6.80 -19.48
N GLY A 155 3.62 -5.96 -18.98
CA GLY A 155 3.35 -4.57 -18.62
C GLY A 155 2.29 -4.40 -17.53
N TYR A 156 1.82 -3.18 -17.34
CA TYR A 156 0.70 -2.86 -16.44
C TYR A 156 -0.56 -2.54 -17.25
N ASP A 157 -1.71 -2.99 -16.76
CA ASP A 157 -3.03 -2.63 -17.28
C ASP A 157 -3.48 -1.28 -16.73
N VAL A 158 -3.24 -1.06 -15.44
CA VAL A 158 -3.76 0.08 -14.69
C VAL A 158 -2.63 0.73 -13.91
N MET A 159 -2.63 2.06 -13.87
CA MET A 159 -1.82 2.85 -12.96
C MET A 159 -2.74 3.61 -12.00
N LEU A 160 -2.55 3.41 -10.70
CA LEU A 160 -3.25 4.16 -9.65
C LEU A 160 -2.40 5.34 -9.20
N ILE A 161 -2.99 6.53 -9.21
CA ILE A 161 -2.34 7.76 -8.74
C ILE A 161 -3.25 8.49 -7.77
N MET A 162 -2.66 9.29 -6.88
CA MET A 162 -3.42 10.34 -6.21
C MET A 162 -3.80 11.39 -7.26
N LEU A 163 -5.08 11.75 -7.32
CA LEU A 163 -5.55 12.74 -8.26
C LEU A 163 -4.92 14.10 -7.91
N PRO A 164 -4.17 14.74 -8.83
CA PRO A 164 -3.53 16.02 -8.56
C PRO A 164 -4.54 17.08 -8.12
N SER A 165 -4.27 17.76 -7.02
CA SER A 165 -5.17 18.77 -6.46
C SER A 165 -4.38 19.90 -5.79
N ILE A 166 -4.72 21.14 -6.11
CA ILE A 166 -4.13 22.33 -5.47
C ILE A 166 -4.42 22.43 -3.96
N GLN A 167 -5.41 21.68 -3.46
CA GLN A 167 -5.72 21.62 -2.04
C GLN A 167 -4.86 20.59 -1.29
N SER A 168 -4.27 19.63 -2.01
CA SER A 168 -3.42 18.59 -1.44
C SER A 168 -1.98 19.05 -1.21
N HIS A 169 -1.21 18.23 -0.52
CA HIS A 169 0.22 18.46 -0.38
C HIS A 169 0.90 18.43 -1.77
N GLY A 170 1.81 19.37 -2.03
CA GLY A 170 2.51 19.54 -3.29
C GLY A 170 3.20 18.27 -3.79
N HIS A 171 3.73 17.41 -2.91
CA HIS A 171 4.29 16.12 -3.29
C HIS A 171 3.24 15.16 -3.85
N HIS A 172 2.02 15.13 -3.30
CA HIS A 172 0.94 14.29 -3.81
C HIS A 172 0.58 14.74 -5.23
N THR A 173 0.39 16.05 -5.41
CA THR A 173 0.16 16.65 -6.74
C THR A 173 1.31 16.37 -7.70
N ALA A 174 2.56 16.58 -7.28
CA ALA A 174 3.75 16.34 -8.09
C ALA A 174 3.81 14.88 -8.57
N SER A 175 3.59 13.91 -7.68
CA SER A 175 3.61 12.48 -8.04
C SER A 175 2.57 12.13 -9.10
N GLY A 176 1.34 12.63 -8.96
CA GLY A 176 0.27 12.41 -9.93
C GLY A 176 0.55 13.08 -11.28
N LEU A 177 1.08 14.31 -11.28
CA LEU A 177 1.45 15.01 -12.52
C LEU A 177 2.60 14.32 -13.25
N LEU A 178 3.64 13.87 -12.53
CA LEU A 178 4.78 13.17 -13.13
C LEU A 178 4.38 11.81 -13.70
N ALA A 179 3.44 11.11 -13.05
CA ALA A 179 2.85 9.88 -13.59
C ALA A 179 2.09 10.16 -14.90
N LEU A 180 1.24 11.19 -14.94
CA LEU A 180 0.51 11.58 -16.15
C LEU A 180 1.45 12.00 -17.29
N GLU A 181 2.48 12.81 -16.99
CA GLU A 181 3.48 13.23 -17.96
C GLU A 181 4.32 12.06 -18.48
N THR A 182 4.61 11.06 -17.64
CA THR A 182 5.26 9.83 -18.07
C THR A 182 4.40 9.08 -19.09
N ILE A 183 3.09 8.96 -18.84
CA ILE A 183 2.16 8.35 -19.80
C ILE A 183 2.11 9.14 -21.10
N GLU A 184 2.10 10.48 -21.04
CA GLU A 184 2.18 11.33 -22.23
C GLU A 184 3.44 11.05 -23.05
N HIS A 185 4.59 10.98 -22.38
CA HIS A 185 5.87 10.75 -23.02
C HIS A 185 5.92 9.37 -23.69
N LEU A 186 5.41 8.33 -23.03
CA LEU A 186 5.29 6.98 -23.61
C LEU A 186 4.31 6.92 -24.79
N GLN A 187 3.22 7.68 -24.75
CA GLN A 187 2.26 7.75 -25.87
C GLN A 187 2.87 8.45 -27.09
N LYS A 188 3.62 9.54 -26.90
CA LYS A 188 4.31 10.27 -27.97
C LYS A 188 5.49 9.48 -28.55
N ASN A 189 6.19 8.73 -27.72
CA ASN A 189 7.37 7.93 -28.09
C ASN A 189 7.05 6.43 -28.13
N LYS A 190 5.85 6.07 -28.59
CA LYS A 190 5.33 4.70 -28.47
C LYS A 190 6.19 3.69 -29.24
N SER A 191 6.91 2.86 -28.50
CA SER A 191 7.46 1.62 -29.04
C SER A 191 6.34 0.59 -29.18
N PRO A 192 6.26 -0.19 -30.27
CA PRO A 192 5.17 -1.14 -30.53
C PRO A 192 5.01 -2.22 -29.46
N ASN A 193 6.02 -2.42 -28.60
CA ASN A 193 6.06 -3.47 -27.59
C ASN A 193 5.74 -2.98 -26.16
N ILE A 194 5.41 -1.69 -25.97
CA ILE A 194 5.11 -1.14 -24.64
C ILE A 194 3.60 -1.08 -24.44
N LYS A 195 3.11 -1.81 -23.43
CA LYS A 195 1.76 -1.67 -22.92
C LYS A 195 1.68 -0.42 -22.03
N ILE A 196 0.93 0.58 -22.48
CA ILE A 196 0.71 1.83 -21.75
C ILE A 196 -0.51 1.64 -20.83
N PRO A 197 -0.36 1.76 -19.51
CA PRO A 197 -1.48 1.51 -18.58
C PRO A 197 -2.53 2.63 -18.64
N THR A 198 -3.78 2.26 -18.38
CA THR A 198 -4.85 3.23 -18.11
C THR A 198 -4.65 3.84 -16.72
N VAL A 199 -4.69 5.17 -16.62
CA VAL A 199 -4.53 5.87 -15.34
C VAL A 199 -5.87 6.02 -14.64
N ILE A 200 -5.93 5.67 -13.36
CA ILE A 200 -7.09 5.88 -12.47
C ILE A 200 -6.63 6.76 -11.30
N GLY A 201 -7.29 7.90 -11.13
CA GLY A 201 -7.05 8.81 -10.01
C GLY A 201 -7.94 8.49 -8.81
N GLY A 202 -7.36 8.40 -7.61
CA GLY A 202 -8.09 8.41 -6.34
C GLY A 202 -7.94 9.75 -5.63
N SER A 203 -8.99 10.16 -4.91
CA SER A 203 -8.99 11.40 -4.15
C SER A 203 -9.35 11.12 -2.69
N GLU A 204 -8.64 11.78 -1.78
CA GLU A 204 -8.98 11.82 -0.35
C GLU A 204 -10.25 12.65 -0.09
N PHE A 205 -10.53 13.59 -0.99
CA PHE A 205 -11.66 14.50 -0.92
C PHE A 205 -12.80 14.01 -1.80
N VAL A 206 -14.04 14.23 -1.35
CA VAL A 206 -15.19 14.22 -2.26
C VAL A 206 -15.06 15.46 -3.15
N LEU A 207 -14.82 15.23 -4.43
CA LEU A 207 -14.63 16.30 -5.39
C LEU A 207 -15.99 16.76 -5.90
N ASN A 208 -16.30 18.04 -5.69
CA ASN A 208 -17.47 18.67 -6.32
C ASN A 208 -17.18 19.01 -7.79
N GLU A 209 -15.91 19.24 -8.12
CA GLU A 209 -15.40 19.52 -9.45
C GLU A 209 -14.06 18.82 -9.63
N LEU A 210 -13.77 18.41 -10.86
CA LEU A 210 -12.48 17.82 -11.18
C LEU A 210 -11.39 18.90 -11.12
N PRO A 211 -10.24 18.65 -10.48
CA PRO A 211 -9.16 19.62 -10.42
C PRO A 211 -8.71 20.00 -11.83
N THR A 212 -8.78 21.29 -12.16
CA THR A 212 -8.24 21.80 -13.41
C THR A 212 -6.76 22.09 -13.22
N TYR A 213 -5.91 21.24 -13.79
CA TYR A 213 -4.49 21.55 -13.94
C TYR A 213 -4.26 22.09 -15.35
N LEU A 214 -4.18 23.42 -15.47
CA LEU A 214 -4.08 24.14 -16.76
C LEU A 214 -2.82 23.81 -17.57
N SER A 215 -1.84 23.12 -16.97
CA SER A 215 -0.54 22.83 -17.57
C SER A 215 -0.39 21.41 -18.16
N ASN A 216 -1.39 20.52 -18.03
CA ASN A 216 -1.33 19.21 -18.68
C ASN A 216 -2.58 18.93 -19.56
N PRO A 217 -2.44 18.91 -20.89
CA PRO A 217 -3.55 18.68 -21.82
C PRO A 217 -4.11 17.24 -21.77
N LEU A 218 -3.47 16.28 -21.09
CA LEU A 218 -4.02 14.94 -20.87
C LEU A 218 -5.16 14.88 -19.85
N VAL A 219 -5.48 16.00 -19.19
CA VAL A 219 -6.59 16.11 -18.24
C VAL A 219 -7.92 16.33 -18.97
N GLU A 220 -8.11 15.77 -20.17
CA GLU A 220 -9.46 15.34 -20.57
C GLU A 220 -9.80 14.14 -19.70
N ILE A 221 -10.16 14.40 -18.44
CA ILE A 221 -10.68 13.39 -17.53
C ILE A 221 -11.95 12.87 -18.18
N CYS A 222 -11.83 11.70 -18.81
CA CYS A 222 -12.96 10.97 -19.37
C CYS A 222 -13.86 10.55 -18.22
N SER A 223 -14.81 11.41 -17.91
CA SER A 223 -15.87 11.15 -16.96
C SER A 223 -16.88 10.21 -17.63
N ILE A 224 -16.59 8.91 -17.71
CA ILE A 224 -17.58 7.90 -18.13
C ILE A 224 -18.24 7.28 -16.89
N LEU A 225 -19.57 7.41 -16.84
CA LEU A 225 -20.37 7.05 -15.67
C LEU A 225 -20.36 5.53 -15.38
N PRO A 226 -20.37 5.13 -14.09
CA PRO A 226 -20.30 6.02 -12.92
C PRO A 226 -18.86 6.54 -12.72
N ASN A 227 -18.73 7.87 -12.77
CA ASN A 227 -17.47 8.63 -12.66
C ASN A 227 -16.86 8.56 -11.26
N GLU A 228 -17.57 7.93 -10.33
CA GLU A 228 -17.18 7.82 -8.95
C GLU A 228 -17.47 6.39 -8.48
N PHE A 229 -16.42 5.64 -8.22
CA PHE A 229 -16.52 4.39 -7.48
C PHE A 229 -16.31 4.70 -5.99
N ARG A 230 -17.41 4.70 -5.22
CA ARG A 230 -17.31 4.78 -3.76
C ARG A 230 -17.07 3.39 -3.19
N PHE A 231 -15.87 3.17 -2.66
CA PHE A 231 -15.57 1.95 -1.93
C PHE A 231 -16.45 1.86 -0.68
N ASN A 232 -17.37 0.90 -0.65
CA ASN A 232 -18.24 0.70 0.50
C ASN A 232 -17.46 -0.01 1.62
N ARG A 233 -17.02 0.78 2.60
CA ARG A 233 -16.24 0.33 3.77
C ARG A 233 -17.00 -0.63 4.70
N THR A 234 -18.32 -0.78 4.56
CA THR A 234 -19.11 -1.75 5.33
C THR A 234 -19.11 -3.15 4.72
N TRP A 235 -18.59 -3.30 3.50
CA TRP A 235 -18.45 -4.60 2.89
C TRP A 235 -17.54 -5.46 3.75
N LYS A 236 -18.10 -6.54 4.30
CA LYS A 236 -17.29 -7.60 4.91
C LYS A 236 -16.42 -8.17 3.81
N LEU A 237 -15.13 -7.86 3.86
CA LEU A 237 -14.08 -8.50 3.08
C LEU A 237 -13.94 -9.93 3.61
N LYS A 238 -14.95 -10.78 3.39
CA LYS A 238 -14.84 -12.21 3.70
C LYS A 238 -13.66 -12.74 2.89
N ILE A 239 -12.63 -13.29 3.52
CA ILE A 239 -11.66 -14.12 2.80
C ILE A 239 -12.48 -15.15 2.00
N ILE A 240 -12.14 -15.35 0.73
CA ILE A 240 -12.80 -16.40 -0.06
C ILE A 240 -12.36 -17.71 0.62
N GLU A 241 -13.23 -18.30 1.43
CA GLU A 241 -12.98 -19.58 2.13
C GLU A 241 -12.95 -20.78 1.16
N ASP A 242 -13.18 -20.57 -0.14
CA ASP A 242 -13.18 -21.61 -1.18
C ASP A 242 -11.80 -21.84 -1.85
N LEU A 243 -10.68 -21.53 -1.18
CA LEU A 243 -9.33 -21.73 -1.74
C LEU A 243 -8.47 -22.76 -0.99
N SER A 244 -8.99 -23.49 0.00
CA SER A 244 -8.26 -24.64 0.55
C SER A 244 -7.82 -25.61 -0.55
N ASN A 245 -8.66 -25.82 -1.56
CA ASN A 245 -8.36 -26.69 -2.70
C ASN A 245 -7.34 -26.12 -3.71
N GLU A 246 -7.08 -24.80 -3.71
CA GLU A 246 -6.06 -24.18 -4.59
C GLU A 246 -4.74 -23.90 -3.87
N LEU A 247 -4.76 -23.63 -2.56
CA LEU A 247 -3.55 -23.57 -1.74
C LEU A 247 -2.85 -24.93 -1.69
N ASP A 248 -3.61 -26.02 -1.61
CA ASP A 248 -3.05 -27.38 -1.72
C ASP A 248 -2.40 -27.62 -3.10
N ARG A 249 -2.99 -27.10 -4.19
CA ARG A 249 -2.39 -27.16 -5.54
C ARG A 249 -1.14 -26.29 -5.65
N PHE A 250 -1.12 -25.12 -5.00
CA PHE A 250 0.03 -24.21 -5.01
C PHE A 250 1.19 -24.73 -4.15
N GLU A 251 0.91 -25.43 -3.06
CA GLU A 251 1.93 -26.15 -2.27
C GLU A 251 2.47 -27.38 -3.00
N GLU A 252 1.65 -28.10 -3.77
CA GLU A 252 2.07 -29.25 -4.57
C GLU A 252 2.99 -28.85 -5.74
N VAL A 253 2.67 -27.76 -6.44
CA VAL A 253 3.54 -27.16 -7.47
C VAL A 253 4.86 -26.64 -6.85
N ASN A 254 4.81 -26.07 -5.65
CA ASN A 254 6.01 -25.64 -4.92
C ASN A 254 6.83 -26.82 -4.37
N ARG A 255 6.22 -27.94 -3.99
CA ARG A 255 6.95 -29.17 -3.60
C ARG A 255 7.72 -29.76 -4.78
N GLN A 256 7.11 -29.80 -5.96
CA GLN A 256 7.77 -30.28 -7.18
C GLN A 256 8.94 -29.36 -7.58
N SER A 257 8.82 -28.06 -7.35
CA SER A 257 9.86 -27.07 -7.64
C SER A 257 11.03 -27.09 -6.63
N ARG A 258 10.79 -27.51 -5.37
CA ARG A 258 11.83 -27.59 -4.32
C ARG A 258 12.79 -28.77 -4.47
N HIS A 259 12.51 -29.74 -5.35
CA HIS A 259 13.47 -30.78 -5.70
C HIS A 259 14.61 -30.30 -6.60
N LEU A 260 14.52 -29.09 -7.16
CA LEU A 260 15.52 -28.56 -8.10
C LEU A 260 16.58 -27.65 -7.47
N PHE A 261 16.50 -27.33 -6.18
CA PHE A 261 17.52 -26.53 -5.49
C PHE A 261 17.80 -27.06 -4.09
N HIS A 262 18.84 -27.89 -3.98
CA HIS A 262 19.50 -28.20 -2.72
C HIS A 262 20.93 -27.65 -2.73
N SER A 263 21.14 -26.59 -1.95
CA SER A 263 22.43 -26.26 -1.36
C SER A 263 22.21 -25.88 0.12
N PRO A 264 22.97 -26.43 1.08
CA PRO A 264 22.68 -26.31 2.49
C PRO A 264 23.46 -25.15 3.14
N LEU A 265 22.79 -24.04 3.45
CA LEU A 265 23.31 -23.09 4.45
C LEU A 265 22.20 -22.62 5.41
N ASN A 266 22.43 -22.92 6.69
CA ASN A 266 21.85 -22.40 7.93
C ASN A 266 20.34 -22.54 8.21
N ARG A 267 19.93 -23.74 8.66
CA ARG A 267 18.63 -24.00 9.31
C ARG A 267 18.48 -23.42 10.73
N ASN A 268 19.58 -23.11 11.43
CA ASN A 268 19.51 -22.80 12.87
C ASN A 268 19.05 -21.37 13.21
N GLN A 269 18.99 -20.46 12.23
CA GLN A 269 18.59 -19.07 12.46
C GLN A 269 17.09 -18.81 12.20
N LEU A 270 16.43 -19.68 11.43
CA LEU A 270 14.99 -19.62 11.19
C LEU A 270 14.17 -20.00 12.44
N TYR A 271 14.57 -21.04 13.17
CA TYR A 271 13.81 -21.55 14.32
C TYR A 271 13.70 -20.59 15.51
N LYS A 272 14.68 -19.68 15.69
CA LYS A 272 14.62 -18.67 16.77
C LYS A 272 13.62 -17.54 16.47
N ASN A 273 13.46 -17.17 15.20
CA ASN A 273 12.55 -16.10 14.80
C ASN A 273 11.09 -16.57 14.72
N GLU A 274 10.85 -17.83 14.36
CA GLU A 274 9.51 -18.43 14.37
C GLU A 274 8.91 -18.51 15.78
N HIS A 275 9.71 -18.88 16.80
CA HIS A 275 9.23 -18.93 18.18
C HIS A 275 8.84 -17.56 18.74
N ILE A 276 9.53 -16.49 18.37
CA ILE A 276 9.21 -15.12 18.79
C ILE A 276 7.94 -14.62 18.08
N LEU A 277 7.77 -14.95 16.80
CA LEU A 277 6.59 -14.58 16.03
C LEU A 277 5.34 -15.29 16.56
N LEU A 278 5.41 -16.60 16.78
CA LEU A 278 4.30 -17.41 17.31
C LEU A 278 3.84 -16.94 18.69
N LYS A 279 4.77 -16.52 19.55
CA LYS A 279 4.46 -15.99 20.89
C LYS A 279 3.74 -14.63 20.82
N LYS A 280 4.12 -13.76 19.88
CA LYS A 280 3.42 -12.47 19.64
C LYS A 280 2.04 -12.67 19.03
N THR A 281 1.84 -13.67 18.19
CA THR A 281 0.53 -13.99 17.59
C THR A 281 -0.44 -14.58 18.63
N ALA A 282 0.05 -15.42 19.55
CA ALA A 282 -0.77 -15.98 20.63
C ALA A 282 -1.28 -14.89 21.59
N ASP A 283 -0.41 -13.94 21.97
CA ASP A 283 -0.78 -12.78 22.80
C ASP A 283 -1.87 -11.92 22.11
N PHE A 284 -1.77 -11.74 20.78
CA PHE A 284 -2.73 -10.95 20.01
C PHE A 284 -4.10 -11.64 19.89
N GLN A 285 -4.12 -12.96 19.73
CA GLN A 285 -5.37 -13.74 19.73
C GLN A 285 -6.06 -13.73 21.10
N GLU A 286 -5.31 -13.65 22.21
CA GLU A 286 -5.88 -13.54 23.55
C GLU A 286 -6.55 -12.18 23.80
N ILE A 287 -6.02 -11.10 23.22
CA ILE A 287 -6.63 -9.76 23.27
C ILE A 287 -7.98 -9.75 22.53
N LEU A 288 -8.10 -10.48 21.42
CA LEU A 288 -9.27 -10.47 20.54
C LEU A 288 -10.41 -11.42 20.96
N LYS A 289 -10.28 -12.21 22.03
CA LYS A 289 -11.37 -13.13 22.45
C LYS A 289 -12.64 -12.34 22.85
N PRO A 290 -13.85 -12.85 22.58
CA PRO A 290 -15.10 -12.22 23.03
C PRO A 290 -15.12 -11.95 24.55
N CYS A 291 -15.68 -10.83 24.98
CA CYS A 291 -15.68 -10.40 26.40
C CYS A 291 -16.57 -11.27 27.31
N ASN A 292 -17.33 -12.20 26.75
CA ASN A 292 -18.26 -13.07 27.46
C ASN A 292 -17.55 -14.15 28.33
N GLN A 293 -16.22 -14.15 28.37
CA GLN A 293 -15.38 -15.12 29.09
C GLN A 293 -14.67 -14.52 30.32
N ILE A 294 -14.99 -13.30 30.74
CA ILE A 294 -14.42 -12.68 31.95
C ILE A 294 -15.39 -12.87 33.13
N PRO A 295 -14.94 -13.45 34.27
CA PRO A 295 -15.75 -13.50 35.49
C PRO A 295 -16.18 -12.09 35.90
N ALA A 296 -17.48 -11.90 36.13
CA ALA A 296 -18.08 -10.58 36.39
C ALA A 296 -17.53 -9.95 37.69
N SER A 297 -16.46 -9.16 37.58
CA SER A 297 -16.11 -8.16 38.58
C SER A 297 -16.60 -6.81 38.06
N GLY A 298 -17.74 -6.38 38.57
CA GLY A 298 -18.51 -5.26 38.03
C GLY A 298 -17.73 -3.97 37.80
N ARG A 299 -17.81 -3.46 36.56
CA ARG A 299 -17.96 -2.07 36.09
C ARG A 299 -17.46 -2.00 34.64
N GLY A 300 -18.35 -1.65 33.71
CA GLY A 300 -18.04 -1.31 32.31
C GLY A 300 -18.29 -2.43 31.29
N ASN A 301 -19.53 -2.58 30.80
CA ASN A 301 -19.87 -3.48 29.69
C ASN A 301 -19.61 -2.84 28.32
N ASN A 302 -18.42 -2.27 28.09
CA ASN A 302 -18.00 -1.89 26.75
C ASN A 302 -16.71 -2.61 26.36
N TYR A 303 -16.56 -2.88 25.05
CA TYR A 303 -15.44 -3.63 24.51
C TYR A 303 -14.08 -2.97 24.81
N ALA A 304 -14.04 -1.64 24.89
CA ALA A 304 -12.83 -0.88 25.17
C ALA A 304 -12.30 -1.12 26.59
N ASP A 305 -13.18 -1.18 27.60
CA ASP A 305 -12.81 -1.46 28.99
C ASP A 305 -12.28 -2.90 29.16
N CYS A 306 -12.89 -3.85 28.42
CA CYS A 306 -12.46 -5.25 28.39
C CYS A 306 -11.07 -5.43 27.74
N VAL A 307 -10.82 -4.76 26.61
CA VAL A 307 -9.49 -4.75 25.96
C VAL A 307 -8.45 -4.11 26.89
N ARG A 308 -8.80 -2.99 27.54
CA ARG A 308 -7.92 -2.31 28.50
C ARG A 308 -7.56 -3.19 29.69
N GLN A 309 -8.52 -3.90 30.29
CA GLN A 309 -8.24 -4.82 31.39
C GLN A 309 -7.35 -6.00 30.96
N ARG A 310 -7.52 -6.53 29.75
CA ARG A 310 -6.65 -7.59 29.22
C ARG A 310 -5.23 -7.12 28.97
N MET A 311 -5.05 -5.92 28.42
CA MET A 311 -3.71 -5.34 28.27
C MET A 311 -3.01 -5.15 29.62
N LEU A 312 -3.74 -4.74 30.67
CA LEU A 312 -3.20 -4.62 32.02
C LEU A 312 -2.82 -5.99 32.63
N LEU A 313 -3.61 -7.03 32.42
CA LEU A 313 -3.31 -8.40 32.87
C LEU A 313 -2.10 -9.01 32.15
N LEU A 314 -2.00 -8.82 30.83
CA LEU A 314 -0.83 -9.24 30.04
C LEU A 314 0.43 -8.48 30.45
N GLY A 315 0.30 -7.18 30.75
CA GLY A 315 1.38 -6.37 31.30
C GLY A 315 1.85 -6.83 32.69
N ARG A 316 0.95 -7.34 33.54
CA ARG A 316 1.29 -7.93 34.86
C ARG A 316 1.97 -9.29 34.73
N LYS A 317 1.48 -10.18 33.86
CA LYS A 317 2.13 -11.49 33.59
C LYS A 317 3.58 -11.34 33.11
N ARG A 318 3.85 -10.35 32.25
CA ARG A 318 5.21 -10.05 31.76
C ARG A 318 6.19 -9.57 32.85
N ARG A 319 5.69 -8.98 33.94
CA ARG A 319 6.54 -8.57 35.08
C ARG A 319 6.82 -9.70 36.06
N GLN A 320 5.98 -10.74 36.11
CA GLN A 320 6.23 -11.93 36.92
C GLN A 320 7.21 -12.90 36.25
N THR A 321 7.20 -13.02 34.92
CA THR A 321 8.12 -13.88 34.17
C THR A 321 9.50 -13.27 33.91
N SER A 322 9.76 -12.05 34.39
CA SER A 322 11.07 -11.38 34.30
C SER A 322 11.87 -11.45 35.60
N TYR A 323 11.43 -12.27 36.57
CA TYR A 323 12.10 -12.51 37.86
C TYR A 323 12.40 -14.00 38.14
N GLU A 324 12.30 -14.86 37.12
CA GLU A 324 12.79 -16.25 37.11
C GLU A 324 13.76 -16.44 35.93
#